data_AF-A0A1F5PKI5-F1
#
_entry.id   AF-A0A1F5PKI5-F1
#
_cell.length_a   1.000
_cell.length_b   1.000
_cell.length_c   1.000
_cell.angle_alpha   90.00
_cell.angle_beta   90.00
_cell.angle_gamma   90.00
#
_symmetry.space_group_name_H-M   'P 1'
#
loop_
_entity.id
_entity.type
_entity.pdbx_description
1 polymer ?
#
loop_
_entity_poly.entity_id
_entity_poly.type
_entity_poly.pdbx_seq_one_letter_code
_entity_poly.pdbx_strand_id
1 'polypeptide(L)'
;MKLIYSWFVAYATPALLAGAAVKILPQTKQRLSLRNGLIIHGALLASIVISQYFIHQANLDFPWQPHGYSIVILLLSIAIAYKFIGFYTLGYVVSCLIQEATMQSIAFLLLPSFPLFIVLLLVVPLYVWCHPLLRPKHSLIRILIFFGWGIIAISLFSILKDLYVIAGLHLLLGSWLISRSLLHPDII
;
A
#
# COMPACT_ATOMS: atom_id res chain seq x y z
N MET A 1 12.08 25.14 8.29
CA MET A 1 11.10 25.22 7.17
C MET A 1 9.70 25.24 7.76
N LYS A 2 8.78 26.08 7.25
CA LYS A 2 7.37 26.01 7.69
C LYS A 2 6.86 24.59 7.41
N LEU A 3 6.17 23.98 8.37
CA LEU A 3 5.58 22.62 8.31
C LEU A 3 5.02 22.30 6.91
N ILE A 4 4.33 23.27 6.30
CA ILE A 4 3.73 23.26 4.95
C ILE A 4 4.67 22.91 3.78
N TYR A 5 5.94 23.31 3.81
CA TYR A 5 6.89 22.96 2.77
C TYR A 5 7.37 21.50 2.91
N SER A 6 7.57 21.05 4.15
CA SER A 6 7.84 19.64 4.44
C SER A 6 6.66 18.76 4.01
N TRP A 7 5.42 19.23 4.22
CA TRP A 7 4.18 18.57 3.77
C TRP A 7 4.09 18.44 2.26
N PHE A 8 4.35 19.53 1.51
CA PHE A 8 4.28 19.51 0.06
C PHE A 8 5.33 18.57 -0.54
N VAL A 9 6.55 18.57 -0.01
CA VAL A 9 7.60 17.64 -0.48
C VAL A 9 7.30 16.19 -0.06
N ALA A 10 6.81 15.94 1.15
CA ALA A 10 6.51 14.59 1.62
C ALA A 10 5.26 13.97 0.98
N TYR A 11 4.30 14.78 0.50
CA TYR A 11 3.08 14.30 -0.14
C TYR A 11 3.15 14.37 -1.66
N ALA A 12 3.52 15.53 -2.22
CA ALA A 12 3.55 15.73 -3.66
C ALA A 12 4.69 14.92 -4.28
N THR A 13 5.84 14.77 -3.64
CA THR A 13 6.95 14.02 -4.26
C THR A 13 6.62 12.54 -4.42
N PRO A 14 6.12 11.80 -3.41
CA PRO A 14 5.63 10.44 -3.63
C PRO A 14 4.50 10.33 -4.65
N ALA A 15 3.51 11.23 -4.59
CA ALA A 15 2.38 11.23 -5.52
C ALA A 15 2.82 11.50 -6.96
N LEU A 16 3.74 12.45 -7.16
CA LEU A 16 4.33 12.78 -8.46
C LEU A 16 5.26 11.68 -8.94
N LEU A 17 6.05 11.05 -8.08
CA LEU A 17 6.89 9.92 -8.45
C LEU A 17 6.06 8.72 -8.86
N ALA A 18 5.02 8.36 -8.09
CA ALA A 18 4.10 7.29 -8.43
C ALA A 18 3.30 7.60 -9.70
N GLY A 19 2.76 8.82 -9.82
CA GLY A 19 2.01 9.27 -10.99
C GLY A 19 2.87 9.38 -12.26
N ALA A 20 4.10 9.89 -12.15
CA ALA A 20 5.06 9.94 -13.24
C ALA A 20 5.51 8.53 -13.65
N ALA A 21 5.81 7.67 -12.66
CA ALA A 21 6.14 6.27 -12.90
C ALA A 21 5.04 5.59 -13.72
N VAL A 22 3.77 5.72 -13.31
CA VAL A 22 2.60 5.16 -14.02
C VAL A 22 2.45 5.74 -15.43
N LYS A 23 2.69 7.05 -15.63
CA LYS A 23 2.62 7.68 -16.96
C LYS A 23 3.73 7.24 -17.91
N ILE A 24 4.89 6.86 -17.40
CA ILE A 24 6.05 6.38 -18.18
C ILE A 24 5.90 4.89 -18.55
N LEU A 25 4.98 4.15 -17.90
CA LEU A 25 4.74 2.75 -18.26
C LEU A 25 4.07 2.66 -19.64
N PRO A 26 4.56 1.76 -20.53
CA PRO A 26 3.94 1.55 -21.83
C PRO A 26 2.47 1.11 -21.66
N GLN A 27 1.55 1.79 -22.36
CA GLN A 27 0.10 1.56 -22.27
C GLN A 27 -0.37 0.24 -22.93
N THR A 28 0.56 -0.62 -23.36
CA THR A 28 0.26 -1.86 -24.08
C THR A 28 -0.27 -2.96 -23.15
N LYS A 29 -0.91 -3.99 -23.73
CA LYS A 29 -1.54 -5.12 -23.03
C LYS A 29 -0.60 -5.89 -22.07
N GLN A 30 0.71 -5.64 -22.09
CA GLN A 30 1.71 -6.15 -21.14
C GLN A 30 1.77 -5.35 -19.82
N ARG A 31 0.61 -4.96 -19.26
CA ARG A 31 0.53 -4.26 -17.97
C ARG A 31 1.09 -5.07 -16.79
N LEU A 32 1.25 -6.38 -16.94
CA LEU A 32 1.78 -7.33 -15.95
C LEU A 32 3.29 -7.64 -16.14
N SER A 33 4.08 -6.75 -16.75
CA SER A 33 5.52 -7.00 -16.87
C SER A 33 6.24 -6.81 -15.53
N LEU A 34 7.22 -7.67 -15.24
CA LEU A 34 8.11 -7.57 -14.07
C LEU A 34 8.69 -6.16 -13.91
N ARG A 35 9.07 -5.54 -15.03
CA ARG A 35 9.58 -4.16 -15.09
C ARG A 35 8.61 -3.15 -14.47
N ASN A 36 7.33 -3.21 -14.84
CA ASN A 36 6.32 -2.29 -14.31
C ASN A 36 6.13 -2.47 -12.80
N GLY A 37 6.12 -3.73 -12.34
CA GLY A 37 6.09 -4.05 -10.91
C GLY A 37 7.27 -3.45 -10.15
N LEU A 38 8.49 -3.62 -10.67
CA LEU A 38 9.71 -3.05 -10.08
C LEU A 38 9.66 -1.52 -10.01
N ILE A 39 9.18 -0.85 -11.05
CA ILE A 39 9.05 0.60 -11.09
C ILE A 39 8.08 1.10 -10.01
N ILE A 40 6.91 0.47 -9.87
CA ILE A 40 5.90 0.86 -8.87
C ILE A 40 6.45 0.65 -7.46
N HIS A 41 7.01 -0.54 -7.16
CA HIS A 41 7.54 -0.81 -5.83
C HIS A 41 8.78 0.03 -5.52
N GLY A 42 9.61 0.36 -6.52
CA GLY A 42 10.71 1.30 -6.37
C GLY A 42 10.22 2.71 -5.98
N ALA A 43 9.16 3.20 -6.62
CA ALA A 43 8.54 4.48 -6.25
C ALA A 43 7.92 4.45 -4.84
N LEU A 44 7.27 3.36 -4.46
CA LEU A 44 6.73 3.16 -3.11
C LEU A 44 7.84 3.11 -2.04
N LEU A 45 8.93 2.39 -2.31
CA LEU A 45 10.09 2.36 -1.40
C LEU A 45 10.71 3.75 -1.22
N ALA A 46 10.87 4.52 -2.31
CA ALA A 46 11.32 5.91 -2.23
C ALA A 46 10.35 6.76 -1.40
N SER A 47 9.04 6.56 -1.56
CA SER A 47 8.02 7.22 -0.73
C SER A 47 8.15 6.91 0.75
N ILE A 48 8.40 5.64 1.12
CA ILE A 48 8.64 5.25 2.51
C ILE A 48 9.84 6.02 3.05
N VAL A 49 10.98 5.98 2.35
CA VAL A 49 12.23 6.64 2.80
C VAL A 49 12.01 8.14 3.01
N ILE A 50 11.38 8.82 2.04
CA ILE A 50 11.07 10.24 2.15
C ILE A 50 10.14 10.52 3.33
N SER A 51 9.07 9.74 3.49
CA SER A 51 8.11 9.92 4.58
C SER A 51 8.77 9.71 5.95
N GLN A 52 9.58 8.65 6.10
CA GLN A 52 10.31 8.34 7.32
C GLN A 52 11.34 9.42 7.66
N TYR A 53 12.03 9.99 6.66
CA TYR A 53 12.91 11.14 6.87
C TYR A 53 12.15 12.32 7.49
N PHE A 54 10.97 12.68 6.95
CA PHE A 54 10.18 13.79 7.49
C PHE A 54 9.54 13.49 8.85
N ILE A 55 9.11 12.25 9.08
CA ILE A 55 8.63 11.77 10.38
C ILE A 55 9.73 11.97 11.45
N HIS A 56 10.95 11.53 11.14
CA HIS A 56 12.11 11.71 12.00
C HIS A 56 12.42 13.20 12.23
N GLN A 57 12.44 14.03 11.18
CA GLN A 57 12.64 15.48 11.32
C GLN A 57 11.55 16.17 12.16
N ALA A 58 10.34 15.60 12.20
CA ALA A 58 9.25 16.06 13.04
C ALA A 58 9.31 15.53 14.49
N ASN A 59 10.33 14.76 14.86
CA ASN A 59 10.45 14.05 16.14
C ASN A 59 9.24 13.17 16.44
N LEU A 60 8.72 12.49 15.41
CA LEU A 60 7.66 11.51 15.53
C LEU A 60 8.27 10.12 15.40
N ASP A 61 7.84 9.18 16.24
CA ASP A 61 8.23 7.77 16.11
C ASP A 61 7.18 7.03 15.29
N PHE A 62 7.58 6.56 14.09
CA PHE A 62 6.67 5.76 13.29
C PHE A 62 6.41 4.43 13.99
N PRO A 63 5.14 4.02 14.14
CA PRO A 63 4.81 2.82 14.90
C PRO A 63 5.00 1.58 14.00
N TRP A 64 6.27 1.25 13.77
CA TRP A 64 6.67 -0.05 13.22
C TRP A 64 6.17 -1.14 14.18
N GLN A 65 6.44 -0.99 15.48
CA GLN A 65 6.02 -1.82 16.62
C GLN A 65 5.64 -3.28 16.28
N PRO A 66 6.62 -4.16 16.02
CA PRO A 66 6.38 -5.60 15.91
C PRO A 66 6.11 -6.18 17.30
N HIS A 67 4.92 -5.96 17.85
CA HIS A 67 4.51 -6.66 19.06
C HIS A 67 4.47 -8.17 18.81
N GLY A 68 4.71 -9.00 19.84
CA GLY A 68 4.68 -10.45 19.70
C GLY A 68 3.38 -10.97 19.04
N TYR A 69 2.23 -10.39 19.40
CA TYR A 69 0.96 -10.74 18.77
C TYR A 69 0.86 -10.31 17.30
N SER A 70 1.42 -9.16 16.92
CA SER A 70 1.43 -8.66 15.53
C SER A 70 2.24 -9.56 14.61
N ILE A 71 3.38 -10.07 15.12
CA ILE A 71 4.22 -11.04 14.42
C ILE A 71 3.45 -12.35 14.24
N VAL A 72 2.78 -12.84 15.28
CA VAL A 72 1.93 -14.05 15.19
C VAL A 72 0.81 -13.87 14.16
N ILE A 73 0.11 -12.74 14.17
CA ILE A 73 -0.93 -12.42 13.19
C ILE A 73 -0.35 -12.40 11.78
N LEU A 74 0.80 -11.79 11.57
CA LEU A 74 1.46 -11.76 10.26
C LEU A 74 1.86 -13.17 9.81
N LEU A 75 2.46 -13.98 10.67
CA LEU A 75 2.84 -15.36 10.36
C LEU A 75 1.63 -16.24 10.03
N LEU A 76 0.54 -16.12 10.79
CA LEU A 76 -0.72 -16.80 10.50
C LEU A 76 -1.30 -16.32 9.17
N SER A 77 -1.22 -15.03 8.88
CA SER A 77 -1.67 -14.45 7.62
C SER A 77 -0.87 -15.00 6.44
N ILE A 78 0.45 -15.16 6.59
CA ILE A 78 1.34 -15.79 5.60
C ILE A 78 0.97 -17.25 5.38
N ALA A 79 0.77 -18.01 6.46
CA ALA A 79 0.40 -19.43 6.36
C ALA A 79 -0.95 -19.62 5.63
N ILE A 80 -1.94 -18.78 5.95
CA ILE A 80 -3.25 -18.80 5.29
C ILE A 80 -3.13 -18.34 3.82
N ALA A 81 -2.37 -17.28 3.54
CA ALA A 81 -2.12 -16.82 2.18
C ALA A 81 -1.44 -17.90 1.33
N TYR A 82 -0.49 -18.63 1.91
CA TYR A 82 0.17 -19.76 1.26
C TYR A 82 -0.84 -20.84 0.83
N LYS A 83 -1.87 -21.11 1.65
CA LYS A 83 -2.96 -22.02 1.26
C LYS A 83 -3.77 -21.49 0.07
N PHE A 84 -3.90 -20.18 -0.08
CA PHE A 84 -4.69 -19.57 -1.15
C PHE A 84 -3.94 -19.42 -2.48
N ILE A 85 -2.64 -19.06 -2.45
CA ILE A 85 -1.89 -18.69 -3.66
C ILE A 85 -0.53 -19.40 -3.79
N GLY A 86 -0.20 -20.32 -2.88
CA GLY A 86 1.01 -21.15 -2.96
C GLY A 86 2.31 -20.36 -2.90
N PHE A 87 3.29 -20.77 -3.71
CA PHE A 87 4.65 -20.20 -3.73
C PHE A 87 4.70 -18.70 -4.05
N TYR A 88 3.69 -18.16 -4.75
CA TYR A 88 3.57 -16.73 -5.03
C TYR A 88 3.41 -15.87 -3.77
N THR A 89 3.09 -16.48 -2.63
CA THR A 89 2.94 -15.79 -1.34
C THR A 89 4.18 -15.02 -0.93
N LEU A 90 5.40 -15.53 -1.16
CA LEU A 90 6.62 -14.85 -0.70
C LEU A 90 6.79 -13.47 -1.33
N GLY A 91 6.66 -13.38 -2.66
CA GLY A 91 6.71 -12.10 -3.37
C GLY A 91 5.51 -11.21 -3.02
N TYR A 92 4.35 -11.81 -2.81
CA TYR A 92 3.14 -11.07 -2.46
C TYR A 92 3.19 -10.44 -1.07
N VAL A 93 3.77 -11.13 -0.08
CA VAL A 93 4.00 -10.61 1.27
C VAL A 93 4.85 -9.35 1.25
N VAL A 94 5.96 -9.38 0.51
CA VAL A 94 6.84 -8.21 0.35
C VAL A 94 6.08 -7.05 -0.31
N SER A 95 5.31 -7.37 -1.35
CA SER A 95 4.47 -6.40 -2.06
C SER A 95 3.45 -5.73 -1.12
N CYS A 96 2.70 -6.51 -0.34
CA CYS A 96 1.74 -5.99 0.64
C CYS A 96 2.41 -5.12 1.71
N LEU A 97 3.57 -5.56 2.23
CA LEU A 97 4.30 -4.80 3.25
C LEU A 97 4.76 -3.44 2.71
N ILE A 98 5.33 -3.39 1.50
CA ILE A 98 5.77 -2.13 0.88
C ILE A 98 4.59 -1.19 0.69
N GLN A 99 3.45 -1.72 0.21
CA GLN A 99 2.25 -0.93 -0.04
C GLN A 99 1.66 -0.35 1.25
N GLU A 100 1.47 -1.18 2.29
CA GLU A 100 0.95 -0.73 3.58
C GLU A 100 1.94 0.20 4.28
N ALA A 101 3.24 -0.12 4.29
CA ALA A 101 4.25 0.76 4.88
C ALA A 101 4.24 2.14 4.21
N THR A 102 4.04 2.20 2.88
CA THR A 102 3.91 3.47 2.17
C THR A 102 2.65 4.24 2.60
N MET A 103 1.49 3.59 2.53
CA MET A 103 0.21 4.21 2.86
C MET A 103 0.19 4.72 4.30
N GLN A 104 0.62 3.88 5.25
CA GLN A 104 0.63 4.23 6.66
C GLN A 104 1.72 5.24 7.01
N SER A 105 2.90 5.22 6.37
CA SER A 105 3.93 6.26 6.58
C SER A 105 3.40 7.65 6.20
N ILE A 106 2.74 7.76 5.04
CA ILE A 106 2.15 9.03 4.60
C ILE A 106 1.01 9.43 5.55
N ALA A 107 0.12 8.48 5.90
CA ALA A 107 -0.99 8.76 6.81
C ALA A 107 -0.51 9.20 8.20
N PHE A 108 0.49 8.52 8.77
CA PHE A 108 1.08 8.87 10.07
C PHE A 108 1.68 10.26 10.07
N LEU A 109 2.38 10.61 8.99
CA LEU A 109 2.89 11.94 8.81
C LEU A 109 1.72 12.93 8.83
N LEU A 110 0.63 12.71 8.09
CA LEU A 110 -0.47 13.69 7.94
C LEU A 110 -1.42 13.82 9.14
N LEU A 111 -1.69 12.75 9.88
CA LEU A 111 -2.70 12.69 10.95
C LEU A 111 -2.52 13.74 12.07
N PRO A 112 -1.31 14.11 12.50
CA PRO A 112 -1.11 15.18 13.48
C PRO A 112 -1.55 16.57 12.99
N SER A 113 -1.59 16.81 11.68
CA SER A 113 -1.86 18.13 11.10
C SER A 113 -3.23 18.25 10.44
N PHE A 114 -3.85 17.13 10.08
CA PHE A 114 -5.12 17.11 9.37
C PHE A 114 -6.09 16.12 10.00
N PRO A 115 -7.40 16.44 10.02
CA PRO A 115 -8.42 15.50 10.43
C PRO A 115 -8.42 14.25 9.54
N LEU A 116 -8.77 13.10 10.11
CA LEU A 116 -8.71 11.79 9.46
C LEU A 116 -9.36 11.77 8.07
N PHE A 117 -10.52 12.41 7.90
CA PHE A 117 -11.21 12.43 6.60
C PHE A 117 -10.39 13.10 5.48
N ILE A 118 -9.60 14.14 5.81
CA ILE A 118 -8.71 14.80 4.84
C ILE A 118 -7.56 13.86 4.48
N VAL A 119 -6.98 13.18 5.48
CA VAL A 119 -5.93 12.17 5.23
C VAL A 119 -6.44 11.06 4.32
N LEU A 120 -7.64 10.56 4.57
CA LEU A 120 -8.29 9.55 3.73
C LEU A 120 -8.46 10.03 2.29
N LEU A 121 -9.00 11.24 2.09
CA LEU A 121 -9.18 11.84 0.77
C LEU A 121 -7.86 12.04 0.01
N LEU A 122 -6.76 12.29 0.72
CA LEU A 122 -5.45 12.52 0.12
C LEU A 122 -4.70 11.24 -0.19
N VAL A 123 -4.75 10.23 0.69
CA VAL A 123 -3.88 9.04 0.61
C VAL A 123 -4.56 7.90 -0.14
N VAL A 124 -5.85 7.64 0.13
CA VAL A 124 -6.54 6.45 -0.41
C VAL A 124 -6.63 6.49 -1.95
N PRO A 125 -7.00 7.61 -2.61
CA PRO A 125 -7.04 7.63 -4.08
C PRO A 125 -5.69 7.37 -4.73
N LEU A 126 -4.61 7.94 -4.18
CA LEU A 126 -3.25 7.73 -4.68
C LEU A 126 -2.85 6.26 -4.55
N TYR A 127 -3.16 5.66 -3.40
CA TYR A 127 -2.93 4.24 -3.14
C TYR A 127 -3.69 3.35 -4.14
N VAL A 128 -4.98 3.63 -4.37
CA VAL A 128 -5.80 2.89 -5.34
C VAL A 128 -5.26 3.04 -6.77
N TRP A 129 -4.79 4.23 -7.16
CA TRP A 129 -4.15 4.44 -8.46
C TRP A 129 -2.84 3.66 -8.64
N CYS A 130 -2.12 3.40 -7.55
CA CYS A 130 -0.90 2.58 -7.56
C CYS A 130 -1.17 1.08 -7.70
N HIS A 131 -2.44 0.65 -7.81
CA HIS A 131 -2.84 -0.73 -8.10
C HIS A 131 -3.37 -0.86 -9.54
N PRO A 132 -2.53 -0.68 -10.57
CA PRO A 132 -2.97 -0.42 -11.95
C PRO A 132 -3.35 -1.72 -12.67
N LEU A 133 -3.52 -2.83 -11.93
CA LEU A 133 -3.79 -4.18 -12.42
C LEU A 133 -5.27 -4.55 -12.40
N LEU A 134 -6.14 -3.55 -12.37
CA LEU A 134 -7.57 -3.75 -12.51
C LEU A 134 -7.87 -4.05 -13.97
N ARG A 135 -8.03 -5.34 -14.29
CA ARG A 135 -8.48 -5.76 -15.62
C ARG A 135 -9.73 -4.97 -16.01
N PRO A 136 -9.91 -4.60 -17.29
CA PRO A 136 -11.02 -3.77 -17.74
C PRO A 136 -12.38 -4.31 -17.28
N LYS A 137 -12.54 -5.64 -17.27
CA LYS A 137 -13.79 -6.35 -17.01
C LYS A 137 -14.33 -6.21 -15.59
N HIS A 138 -13.51 -5.84 -14.60
CA HIS A 138 -13.93 -5.68 -13.20
C HIS A 138 -13.28 -4.47 -12.51
N SER A 139 -12.95 -3.44 -13.30
CA SER A 139 -12.20 -2.28 -12.81
C SER A 139 -12.93 -1.55 -11.69
N LEU A 140 -14.22 -1.25 -11.85
CA LEU A 140 -15.01 -0.54 -10.85
C LEU A 140 -15.09 -1.28 -9.51
N ILE A 141 -15.44 -2.57 -9.51
CA ILE A 141 -15.58 -3.36 -8.27
C ILE A 141 -14.25 -3.39 -7.52
N ARG A 142 -13.14 -3.59 -8.23
CA ARG A 142 -11.83 -3.63 -7.59
C ARG A 142 -11.38 -2.26 -7.09
N ILE A 143 -11.70 -1.16 -7.79
CA ILE A 143 -11.51 0.20 -7.28
C ILE A 143 -12.26 0.36 -5.96
N LEU A 144 -13.54 -0.03 -5.91
CA LEU A 144 -14.35 0.07 -4.70
C LEU A 144 -13.79 -0.76 -3.54
N ILE A 145 -13.32 -1.99 -3.82
CA ILE A 145 -12.69 -2.85 -2.82
C ILE A 145 -11.41 -2.22 -2.28
N PHE A 146 -10.50 -1.77 -3.14
CA PHE A 146 -9.23 -1.17 -2.70
C PHE A 146 -9.43 0.18 -2.02
N PHE A 147 -10.40 0.97 -2.47
CA PHE A 147 -10.76 2.24 -1.85
C PHE A 147 -11.35 2.01 -0.45
N GLY A 148 -12.32 1.09 -0.34
CA GLY A 148 -12.90 0.69 0.95
C GLY A 148 -11.85 0.11 1.90
N TRP A 149 -10.95 -0.73 1.39
CA TRP A 149 -9.82 -1.25 2.16
C TRP A 149 -8.88 -0.15 2.63
N GLY A 150 -8.49 0.79 1.77
CA GLY A 150 -7.63 1.90 2.16
C GLY A 150 -8.24 2.76 3.27
N ILE A 151 -9.56 2.99 3.23
CA ILE A 151 -10.29 3.64 4.34
C ILE A 151 -10.17 2.84 5.63
N ILE A 152 -10.47 1.55 5.57
CA ILE A 152 -10.41 0.65 6.74
C ILE A 152 -8.99 0.60 7.30
N ALA A 153 -7.98 0.42 6.45
CA ALA A 153 -6.59 0.30 6.83
C ALA A 153 -6.06 1.57 7.53
N ILE A 154 -6.29 2.76 6.96
CA ILE A 154 -5.86 4.02 7.61
C ILE A 154 -6.64 4.26 8.91
N SER A 155 -7.93 3.95 8.93
CA SER A 155 -8.75 4.11 10.15
C SER A 155 -8.27 3.18 11.26
N LEU A 156 -8.05 1.90 10.96
CA LEU A 156 -7.47 0.92 11.89
C LEU A 156 -6.08 1.36 12.35
N PHE A 157 -5.23 1.84 11.45
CA PHE A 157 -3.91 2.35 11.80
C PHE A 157 -3.98 3.56 12.71
N SER A 158 -4.95 4.46 12.51
CA SER A 158 -5.12 5.64 13.36
C SER A 158 -5.41 5.29 14.82
N ILE A 159 -6.01 4.11 15.06
CA ILE A 159 -6.38 3.60 16.38
C ILE A 159 -5.27 2.70 16.93
N LEU A 160 -4.90 1.67 16.18
CA LEU A 160 -4.03 0.58 16.63
C LEU A 160 -2.55 0.93 16.60
N LYS A 161 -2.14 1.81 15.66
CA LYS A 161 -0.73 2.13 15.42
C LYS A 161 0.13 0.87 15.28
N ASP A 162 -0.31 -0.08 14.45
CA ASP A 162 0.39 -1.35 14.23
C ASP A 162 0.44 -1.66 12.74
N LEU A 163 1.63 -1.52 12.13
CA LEU A 163 1.82 -1.78 10.72
C LEU A 163 1.69 -3.27 10.39
N TYR A 164 2.21 -4.15 11.23
CA TYR A 164 2.32 -5.59 10.93
C TYR A 164 0.96 -6.27 10.94
N VAL A 165 0.07 -5.89 11.87
CA VAL A 165 -1.31 -6.35 11.87
C VAL A 165 -2.02 -5.97 10.58
N ILE A 166 -1.89 -4.71 10.17
CA ILE A 166 -2.58 -4.21 8.98
C ILE A 166 -2.00 -4.83 7.70
N ALA A 167 -0.69 -5.00 7.63
CA ALA A 167 -0.03 -5.73 6.55
C ALA A 167 -0.49 -7.20 6.47
N GLY A 168 -0.66 -7.87 7.60
CA GLY A 168 -1.22 -9.22 7.67
C GLY A 168 -2.66 -9.29 7.15
N LEU A 169 -3.52 -8.35 7.58
CA LEU A 169 -4.89 -8.28 7.08
C LEU A 169 -4.96 -7.95 5.59
N HIS A 170 -4.09 -7.04 5.10
CA HIS A 170 -3.97 -6.73 3.68
C HIS A 170 -3.57 -7.97 2.90
N LEU A 171 -2.58 -8.73 3.40
CA LEU A 171 -2.14 -9.99 2.79
C LEU A 171 -3.27 -11.01 2.70
N LEU A 172 -4.09 -11.14 3.76
CA LEU A 172 -5.24 -12.03 3.77
C LEU A 172 -6.30 -11.61 2.76
N LEU A 173 -6.72 -10.34 2.77
CA LEU A 173 -7.67 -9.82 1.81
C LEU A 173 -7.16 -10.00 0.38
N GLY A 174 -5.91 -9.64 0.16
CA GLY A 174 -5.21 -9.73 -1.10
C GLY A 174 -5.12 -11.16 -1.65
N SER A 175 -4.66 -12.11 -0.83
CA SER A 175 -4.57 -13.53 -1.21
C SER A 175 -5.94 -14.15 -1.45
N TRP A 176 -6.96 -13.75 -0.69
CA TRP A 176 -8.34 -14.14 -0.95
C TRP A 176 -8.84 -13.57 -2.29
N LEU A 177 -8.62 -12.29 -2.58
CA LEU A 177 -9.00 -11.67 -3.84
C LEU A 177 -8.27 -12.30 -5.03
N ILE A 178 -7.00 -12.68 -4.88
CA ILE A 178 -6.23 -13.38 -5.92
C ILE A 178 -6.77 -14.79 -6.13
N SER A 179 -7.02 -15.56 -5.06
CA SER A 179 -7.57 -16.91 -5.18
C SER A 179 -8.98 -16.95 -5.76
N ARG A 180 -9.80 -15.92 -5.50
CA ARG A 180 -11.14 -15.75 -6.09
C ARG A 180 -11.11 -15.09 -7.47
N SER A 181 -10.06 -14.36 -7.80
CA SER A 181 -9.90 -13.70 -9.10
C SER A 181 -8.60 -14.10 -9.78
N LEU A 182 -8.66 -15.21 -10.52
CA LEU A 182 -8.05 -15.42 -11.85
C LEU A 182 -6.94 -14.41 -12.23
N LEU A 183 -5.79 -14.41 -11.53
CA LEU A 183 -4.55 -13.83 -12.07
C LEU A 183 -3.98 -14.74 -13.18
N HIS A 184 -4.55 -15.93 -13.38
CA HIS A 184 -4.44 -16.78 -14.57
C HIS A 184 -5.80 -16.92 -15.28
N PRO A 185 -6.09 -16.15 -16.34
CA PRO A 185 -7.06 -16.55 -17.35
C PRO A 185 -6.46 -17.54 -18.35
N ASP A 186 -5.11 -17.69 -18.36
CA ASP A 186 -4.36 -18.48 -19.33
C ASP A 186 -4.12 -19.94 -18.86
N ILE A 187 -4.84 -20.38 -17.83
CA ILE A 187 -4.93 -21.80 -17.41
C ILE A 187 -6.40 -22.22 -17.56
N ILE A 188 -6.96 -22.04 -18.76
CA ILE A 188 -7.92 -22.92 -19.46
C ILE A 188 -7.61 -22.78 -20.94
#